data_AF-A0A6M0CS83-F1
#
_entry.id   AF-A0A6M0CS83-F1
#
_cell.length_a   1.000
_cell.length_b   1.000
_cell.length_c   1.000
_cell.angle_alpha   90.00
_cell.angle_beta   90.00
_cell.angle_gamma   90.00
#
_symmetry.space_group_name_H-M   'P 1'
#
loop_
_entity.id
_entity.type
_entity.pdbx_description
1 polymer ?
#
loop_
_entity_poly.entity_id
_entity_poly.type
_entity_poly.pdbx_seq_one_letter_code
_entity_poly.pdbx_strand_id
1 'polypeptide(L)' 'MEMKKIKMQKNAAIILIIVPLLKIISYLLKNDFEIGGRNYYIIGGSLIVLMICGSVGLRNSLRKEKALKG' A
#
# COMPACT_ATOMS: atom_id res chain seq x y z
N MET A 1 -25.18 6.18 2.09
CA MET A 1 -24.51 5.12 1.28
C MET A 1 -23.08 5.49 0.88
N GLU A 2 -22.82 6.74 0.48
CA GLU A 2 -21.49 7.18 0.04
C GLU A 2 -20.40 7.18 1.12
N MET A 3 -20.71 7.61 2.35
CA MET A 3 -19.76 7.57 3.46
C MET A 3 -19.22 6.16 3.74
N LYS A 4 -20.08 5.13 3.63
CA LYS A 4 -19.66 3.72 3.78
C LYS A 4 -18.70 3.31 2.66
N LYS A 5 -18.95 3.73 1.41
CA LYS A 5 -18.04 3.49 0.27
C LYS A 5 -16.68 4.14 0.48
N ILE A 6 -16.64 5.39 0.95
CA ILE A 6 -15.38 6.11 1.23
C ILE A 6 -14.59 5.42 2.34
N LYS A 7 -15.26 4.95 3.41
CA LYS A 7 -14.61 4.19 4.48
C LYS A 7 -14.00 2.87 3.97
N MET A 8 -14.69 2.16 3.08
CA MET A 8 -14.15 0.95 2.44
C MET A 8 -12.94 1.27 1.56
N GLN A 9 -12.99 2.34 0.76
CA GLN A 9 -11.85 2.79 -0.06
C GLN A 9 -10.64 3.14 0.80
N LYS A 10 -10.86 3.85 1.91
CA LYS A 10 -9.81 4.18 2.88
C LYS A 10 -9.16 2.93 3.45
N ASN A 11 -9.95 1.95 3.88
CA ASN A 11 -9.45 0.69 4.42
C ASN A 11 -8.65 -0.11 3.38
N ALA A 12 -9.17 -0.22 2.14
CA ALA A 12 -8.48 -0.89 1.06
C ALA A 12 -7.13 -0.21 0.75
N ALA A 13 -7.09 1.12 0.72
CA ALA A 13 -5.86 1.88 0.53
C ALA A 13 -4.83 1.64 1.65
N ILE A 14 -5.28 1.58 2.91
CA ILE A 14 -4.41 1.26 4.06
C ILE A 14 -3.84 -0.16 3.93
N ILE A 15 -4.66 -1.15 3.56
CA ILE A 15 -4.20 -2.52 3.34
C ILE A 15 -3.14 -2.57 2.22
N LEU A 16 -3.37 -1.82 1.14
CA LEU A 16 -2.45 -1.73 0.00
C LEU A 16 -1.11 -1.07 0.37
N ILE A 17 -1.00 -0.39 1.51
CA ILE A 17 0.25 0.16 2.04
C ILE A 17 0.88 -0.81 3.04
N ILE A 18 0.10 -1.32 4.00
CA ILE A 18 0.61 -2.13 5.10
C ILE A 18 1.13 -3.49 4.62
N VAL A 19 0.40 -4.16 3.71
CA VAL A 19 0.80 -5.49 3.25
C VAL A 19 2.16 -5.46 2.52
N PRO A 20 2.40 -4.53 1.57
CA PRO A 20 3.72 -4.40 0.98
C PRO A 20 4.82 -4.05 1.97
N LEU A 21 4.56 -3.18 2.94
CA LEU A 21 5.52 -2.82 3.99
C LEU A 21 5.98 -4.05 4.78
N LEU A 22 5.02 -4.89 5.21
CA LEU A 22 5.33 -6.14 5.93
C LEU A 22 6.15 -7.12 5.06
N LYS A 23 5.87 -7.19 3.75
CA LYS A 23 6.65 -8.01 2.83
C LYS A 23 8.06 -7.49 2.65
N ILE A 24 8.26 -6.18 2.54
CA ILE A 24 9.60 -5.57 2.46
C ILE A 24 10.39 -5.91 3.73
N ILE A 25 9.81 -5.72 4.91
CA ILE A 25 10.46 -6.06 6.19
C ILE A 25 10.83 -7.55 6.21
N SER A 26 9.92 -8.43 5.79
CA SER A 26 10.20 -9.87 5.71
C SER A 26 11.33 -10.22 4.75
N TYR A 27 11.51 -9.46 3.64
CA TYR A 27 12.63 -9.68 2.73
C TYR A 27 13.95 -9.15 3.29
N LEU A 28 13.93 -8.01 3.99
CA LEU A 28 15.12 -7.48 4.65
C LEU A 28 15.62 -8.40 5.77
N LEU A 29 14.73 -9.13 6.43
CA LEU A 29 15.09 -10.11 7.47
C LEU A 29 15.60 -11.45 6.92
N LYS A 30 15.35 -11.75 5.64
CA LYS A 30 15.82 -12.98 5.00
C LYS A 30 17.14 -12.69 4.27
N ASN A 31 18.23 -13.27 4.74
CA ASN A 31 19.57 -13.12 4.14
C ASN A 31 19.76 -13.86 2.80
N ASP A 32 18.68 -14.30 2.14
CA ASP A 32 18.73 -15.08 0.88
C ASP A 32 18.78 -14.18 -0.37
N PHE A 33 19.16 -12.91 -0.23
CA PHE A 33 19.18 -11.96 -1.34
C PHE A 33 20.09 -12.44 -2.48
N GLU A 34 21.17 -13.15 -2.14
CA GLU A 34 22.11 -13.77 -3.09
C GLU A 34 21.47 -14.87 -3.94
N ILE A 35 20.45 -15.57 -3.44
CA ILE A 35 19.81 -16.70 -4.14
C ILE A 35 18.73 -16.21 -5.13
N GLY A 36 18.05 -15.10 -4.81
CA GLY A 36 16.93 -14.59 -5.63
C GLY A 36 17.20 -13.33 -6.46
N GLY A 37 18.40 -12.74 -6.38
CA GLY A 37 18.95 -11.76 -7.32
C GLY A 37 17.93 -10.75 -7.90
N ARG A 38 17.83 -10.70 -9.24
CA ARG A 38 16.97 -9.77 -10.02
C ARG A 38 15.49 -9.82 -9.63
N ASN A 39 14.97 -10.99 -9.22
CA ASN A 39 13.55 -11.14 -8.88
C ASN A 39 13.20 -10.38 -7.61
N TYR A 40 14.09 -10.35 -6.61
CA TYR A 40 13.85 -9.57 -5.39
C TYR A 40 13.84 -8.06 -5.65
N TYR A 41 14.65 -7.56 -6.58
CA TYR A 41 14.59 -6.16 -6.99
C TYR A 41 13.27 -5.80 -7.69
N ILE A 42 12.78 -6.67 -8.59
CA ILE A 42 11.48 -6.48 -9.25
C ILE A 42 10.34 -6.52 -8.23
N ILE A 43 10.39 -7.48 -7.30
CA ILE A 43 9.40 -7.59 -6.21
C ILE A 43 9.48 -6.33 -5.33
N GLY A 44 10.66 -5.92 -4.89
CA GLY A 44 10.83 -4.69 -4.09
C GLY A 44 10.28 -3.45 -4.79
N GLY A 45 10.61 -3.26 -6.08
CA GLY A 45 10.09 -2.17 -6.89
C GLY A 45 8.56 -2.20 -7.00
N SER A 46 7.97 -3.37 -7.26
CA SER A 46 6.50 -3.49 -7.33
C SER A 46 5.81 -3.24 -5.98
N LEU A 47 6.41 -3.65 -4.86
CA LEU A 47 5.92 -3.34 -3.52
C LEU A 47 5.95 -1.83 -3.24
N ILE A 48 6.98 -1.11 -3.69
CA ILE A 48 7.04 0.36 -3.61
C ILE A 48 5.92 1.00 -4.42
N VAL A 49 5.70 0.56 -5.67
CA VAL A 49 4.62 1.05 -6.51
C VAL A 49 3.25 0.84 -5.85
N LEU A 50 3.01 -0.33 -5.24
CA LEU A 50 1.77 -0.60 -4.50
C LEU A 50 1.57 0.37 -3.34
N MET A 51 2.62 0.67 -2.57
CA MET A 51 2.55 1.66 -1.49
C MET A 51 2.23 3.07 -2.00
N ILE A 52 2.77 3.47 -3.16
CA ILE A 52 2.45 4.76 -3.80
C ILE A 52 0.97 4.79 -4.22
N CYS A 53 0.49 3.75 -4.90
CA CYS A 53 -0.92 3.63 -5.29
C CYS A 53 -1.85 3.68 -4.08
N GLY A 54 -1.51 2.96 -3.00
CA GLY A 54 -2.23 2.99 -1.74
C GLY A 54 -2.25 4.39 -1.12
N SER A 55 -1.10 5.09 -1.12
CA SER A 55 -0.98 6.45 -0.59
C SER A 55 -1.85 7.46 -1.35
N VAL A 56 -1.86 7.38 -2.68
CA VAL A 56 -2.72 8.22 -3.53
C VAL A 56 -4.20 7.91 -3.29
N GLY A 57 -4.57 6.62 -3.22
CA GLY A 57 -5.92 6.17 -2.91
C GLY A 57 -6.39 6.68 -1.54
N LEU A 58 -5.52 6.60 -0.53
CA LEU A 58 -5.79 7.07 0.82
C LEU A 58 -6.01 8.59 0.83
N ARG A 59 -5.12 9.37 0.22
CA ARG A 59 -5.24 10.83 0.09
C ARG A 59 -6.58 11.22 -0.57
N ASN A 60 -6.95 10.53 -1.65
CA ASN A 60 -8.21 10.78 -2.34
C ASN A 60 -9.43 10.44 -1.48
N SER A 61 -9.39 9.32 -0.76
CA SER A 61 -10.49 8.92 0.14
C SER A 61 -10.68 9.91 1.29
N LEU A 62 -9.59 10.41 1.89
CA LEU A 62 -9.62 11.41 2.95
C LEU A 62 -10.15 12.76 2.46
N ARG A 63 -9.77 13.17 1.24
CA ARG A 63 -10.31 14.39 0.63
C ARG A 63 -11.83 14.30 0.43
N LYS A 64 -12.33 13.16 -0.06
CA LYS A 64 -13.78 12.91 -0.20
C LYS A 64 -14.49 12.87 1.16
N GLU A 65 -13.89 12.24 2.16
CA GLU A 65 -14.43 12.19 3.52
C GLU A 65 -14.56 13.59 4.12
N LYS A 66 -13.54 14.45 3.93
CA LYS A 66 -13.57 15.84 4.40
C LYS A 66 -14.66 16.66 3.70
N ALA A 67 -14.82 16.51 2.39
CA ALA A 67 -15.82 17.24 1.61
C ALA A 67 -17.27 16.86 1.95
N LEU A 68 -17.51 15.69 2.57
CA LEU A 68 -18.84 15.29 3.04
C LEU A 68 -19.11 15.63 4.50
N LYS A 69 -18.07 16.00 5.26
CA LYS A 69 -18.17 16.30 6.70
C LYS A 69 -18.08 17.80 7.01
N GLY A 70 -17.53 18.59 6.10
CA GLY A 70 -17.56 20.06 6.15
C GLY A 70 -18.62 20.59 5.21
#